data_AF-A0A2D8ESK0-F1
#
_entry.id   AF-A0A2D8ESK0-F1
#
_cell.length_a   1.000
_cell.length_b   1.000
_cell.length_c   1.000
_cell.angle_alpha   90.00
_cell.angle_beta   90.00
_cell.angle_gamma   90.00
#
_symmetry.space_group_name_H-M   'P 1'
#
loop_
_entity.id
_entity.type
_entity.pdbx_description
1 polymer ?
#
loop_
_entity_poly.entity_id
_entity_poly.type
_entity_poly.pdbx_seq_one_letter_code
_entity_poly.pdbx_strand_id
1 'polypeptide(L)' 'MITNEEDYTVSIPKRIEELVIDEDIPYMDAVIQTSDEMGVEPGFVAKYLTKPIVERIQSEAEDKNLLPKTAKLPF' A
#
# COMPACT_ATOMS: atom_id res chain seq x y z
N MET A 1 21.88 14.20 -0.94
CA MET A 1 20.53 14.38 -0.36
C MET A 1 20.33 13.24 0.61
N ILE A 2 20.21 13.52 1.90
CA ILE A 2 19.81 12.51 2.88
C ILE A 2 18.29 12.65 2.95
N THR A 3 17.56 11.75 2.30
CA THR A 3 16.12 11.61 2.54
C THR A 3 15.97 11.05 3.94
N ASN A 4 15.59 11.91 4.88
CA ASN A 4 15.38 11.55 6.28
C ASN A 4 14.17 10.63 6.40
N GLU A 5 14.14 9.74 7.41
CA GLU A 5 13.03 8.80 7.63
C GLU A 5 11.65 9.48 7.75
N GLU A 6 11.60 10.73 8.20
CA GLU A 6 10.36 11.53 8.28
C GLU A 6 9.73 11.77 6.89
N ASP A 7 10.53 11.88 5.83
CA ASP A 7 10.07 12.15 4.47
C ASP A 7 9.26 10.96 3.90
N TYR A 8 9.62 9.73 4.29
CA TYR A 8 8.95 8.51 3.81
C TYR A 8 7.52 8.36 4.32
N THR A 9 7.21 8.88 5.52
CA THR A 9 5.87 8.81 6.10
C THR A 9 4.81 9.55 5.28
N VAL A 10 5.23 10.53 4.49
CA VAL A 10 4.34 11.31 3.60
C VAL A 10 4.49 10.86 2.15
N SER A 11 5.73 10.68 1.68
CA SER A 11 6.00 10.39 0.27
C SER A 11 5.57 8.98 -0.17
N ILE A 12 5.76 7.95 0.66
CA ILE A 12 5.39 6.57 0.29
C ILE A 12 3.87 6.40 0.14
N PRO A 13 3.03 6.78 1.11
CA PRO A 13 1.59 6.68 0.94
C PRO A 13 1.09 7.46 -0.27
N LYS A 14 1.63 8.66 -0.48
CA LYS A 14 1.28 9.49 -1.64
C LYS A 14 1.63 8.77 -2.95
N ARG A 15 2.83 8.20 -3.06
CA ARG A 15 3.26 7.48 -4.27
C ARG A 15 2.37 6.28 -4.56
N ILE A 16 1.97 5.53 -3.54
CA ILE A 16 1.05 4.39 -3.68
C ILE A 16 -0.31 4.85 -4.22
N GLU A 17 -0.90 5.90 -3.63
CA GLU A 17 -2.20 6.42 -4.10
C GLU A 17 -2.11 6.93 -5.55
N GLU A 18 -1.00 7.57 -5.93
CA GLU A 18 -0.73 7.98 -7.32
C GLU A 18 -0.69 6.78 -8.26
N LEU A 19 0.04 5.71 -7.92
CA LEU A 19 0.12 4.50 -8.74
C LEU A 19 -1.25 3.81 -8.91
N VAL A 20 -2.03 3.70 -7.83
CA VAL A 20 -3.38 3.12 -7.90
C VAL A 20 -4.29 3.92 -8.84
N ILE A 21 -4.20 5.25 -8.84
CA ILE A 21 -5.03 6.12 -9.68
C ILE A 21 -4.54 6.14 -11.14
N ASP A 22 -3.23 6.34 -11.33
CA ASP A 22 -2.65 6.58 -12.66
C ASP A 22 -2.51 5.30 -13.47
N GLU A 23 -2.26 4.17 -12.81
CA GLU A 23 -2.02 2.87 -13.46
C GLU A 23 -3.21 1.90 -13.33
N ASP A 24 -4.24 2.26 -12.57
CA ASP A 24 -5.43 1.41 -12.29
C ASP A 24 -5.05 0.02 -11.76
N ILE A 25 -4.05 -0.02 -10.86
CA ILE A 25 -3.54 -1.24 -10.24
C ILE A 25 -4.02 -1.40 -8.79
N PRO A 26 -4.15 -2.64 -8.28
CA PRO A 26 -4.44 -2.91 -6.87
C PRO A 26 -3.39 -2.31 -5.92
N TYR A 27 -3.80 -1.98 -4.69
CA TYR A 27 -2.90 -1.41 -3.69
C TYR A 27 -1.69 -2.30 -3.39
N MET A 28 -1.84 -3.63 -3.39
CA MET A 28 -0.70 -4.53 -3.18
C MET A 28 0.34 -4.42 -4.30
N ASP A 29 -0.09 -4.30 -5.55
CA ASP A 29 0.80 -4.17 -6.70
C ASP A 29 1.51 -2.81 -6.68
N ALA A 30 0.80 -1.75 -6.29
CA ALA A 30 1.39 -0.42 -6.07
C ALA A 30 2.45 -0.41 -4.96
N VAL A 31 2.27 -1.19 -3.89
CA VAL A 31 3.30 -1.35 -2.83
C VAL A 31 4.56 -2.03 -3.38
N ILE A 32 4.40 -3.09 -4.16
CA ILE A 32 5.53 -3.82 -4.77
C ILE A 32 6.29 -2.90 -5.73
N GLN A 33 5.58 -2.21 -6.62
CA GLN A 33 6.18 -1.27 -7.56
C GLN A 33 6.90 -0.11 -6.85
N THR A 34 6.32 0.45 -5.79
CA THR A 34 7.00 1.46 -4.97
C THR A 34 8.29 0.90 -4.35
N SER A 35 8.28 -0.34 -3.87
CA SER A 35 9.48 -0.98 -3.33
C SER A 35 10.56 -1.23 -4.39
N ASP A 36 10.16 -1.64 -5.59
CA ASP A 36 11.05 -1.83 -6.73
C ASP A 36 11.67 -0.50 -7.20
N GLU A 37 10.88 0.58 -7.28
CA GLU A 37 11.34 1.94 -7.62
C GLU A 37 12.38 2.46 -6.63
N MET A 38 12.21 2.14 -5.34
CA MET A 38 13.11 2.54 -4.27
C MET A 38 14.33 1.60 -4.12
N GLY A 39 14.34 0.45 -4.79
CA GLY A 39 15.38 -0.57 -4.65
C GLY A 39 15.45 -1.19 -3.25
N VAL A 40 14.30 -1.32 -2.59
CA VAL A 40 14.17 -1.86 -1.23
C VAL A 40 13.20 -3.04 -1.22
N GLU A 41 13.26 -3.84 -0.16
CA GLU A 41 12.28 -4.92 0.04
C GLU A 41 10.87 -4.35 0.32
N PRO A 42 9.78 -5.02 -0.11
CA PRO A 42 8.41 -4.61 0.18
C PRO A 42 8.14 -4.39 1.67
N GLY A 43 8.79 -5.18 2.53
CA GLY A 43 8.70 -5.04 3.98
C GLY A 43 9.23 -3.71 4.53
N PHE A 44 10.09 -2.99 3.79
CA PHE A 44 10.50 -1.63 4.13
C PHE A 44 9.35 -0.64 3.88
N VAL A 45 8.78 -0.66 2.68
CA VAL A 45 7.63 0.18 2.28
C VAL A 45 6.43 -0.07 3.19
N ALA A 46 6.20 -1.33 3.57
CA ALA A 46 5.13 -1.75 4.48
C ALA A 46 5.12 -0.99 5.83
N LYS A 47 6.29 -0.55 6.33
CA LYS A 47 6.40 0.19 7.59
C LYS A 47 5.77 1.57 7.55
N TYR A 48 5.57 2.11 6.35
CA TYR A 48 5.07 3.48 6.13
C TYR A 48 3.63 3.51 5.62
N LEU A 49 2.97 2.35 5.50
CA LEU A 49 1.57 2.30 5.05
C LEU A 49 0.65 2.92 6.09
N THR A 50 -0.28 3.74 5.62
CA THR A 50 -1.34 4.29 6.46
C THR A 50 -2.44 3.25 6.69
N LYS A 51 -3.21 3.42 7.76
CA LYS A 51 -4.34 2.52 8.08
C LYS A 51 -5.32 2.34 6.89
N PRO A 52 -5.75 3.41 6.17
CA PRO A 52 -6.61 3.24 5.00
C PRO A 52 -6.00 2.35 3.90
N ILE A 53 -4.71 2.50 3.59
CA ILE A 53 -4.03 1.66 2.58
C ILE A 53 -4.04 0.19 3.02
N VAL A 54 -3.73 -0.09 4.29
CA VAL A 54 -3.76 -1.46 4.83
C VAL A 54 -5.18 -2.06 4.74
N GLU A 55 -6.21 -1.28 5.07
CA GLU A 55 -7.61 -1.71 4.97
C GLU A 55 -8.02 -2.01 3.51
N ARG A 56 -7.52 -1.22 2.54
CA ARG A 56 -7.75 -1.48 1.10
C ARG A 56 -7.07 -2.76 0.65
N ILE A 57 -5.80 -2.97 0.99
CA ILE A 57 -5.06 -4.20 0.68
C ILE A 57 -5.79 -5.42 1.26
N GLN A 58 -6.27 -5.33 2.50
CA GLN A 58 -7.03 -6.42 3.11
C GLN A 58 -8.33 -6.70 2.34
N SER A 59 -9.10 -5.67 2.00
CA SER A 59 -10.33 -5.84 1.22
C SER A 59 -10.06 -6.50 -0.13
N GLU A 60 -9.02 -6.08 -0.84
CA GLU A 60 -8.61 -6.67 -2.12
C GLU A 60 -8.24 -8.15 -1.97
N ALA A 61 -7.50 -8.50 -0.92
CA ALA A 61 -7.11 -9.87 -0.63
C ALA A 61 -8.32 -10.75 -0.28
N GLU A 62 -9.29 -10.23 0.47
CA GLU A 62 -10.56 -10.91 0.76
C GLU A 62 -11.40 -11.12 -0.50
N ASP A 63 -11.48 -10.11 -1.38
CA ASP A 63 -12.21 -10.18 -2.64
C ASP A 63 -11.56 -11.18 -3.61
N LYS A 64 -10.23 -11.32 -3.57
CA LYS A 64 -9.46 -12.34 -4.30
C LYS A 64 -9.42 -13.72 -3.61
N ASN A 65 -10.12 -13.91 -2.49
CA ASN A 65 -10.12 -15.14 -1.68
C ASN A 65 -8.73 -15.56 -1.15
N LEU A 66 -7.80 -14.61 -1.02
CA LEU A 66 -6.49 -14.82 -0.40
C LEU A 66 -6.58 -14.79 1.12
N LEU A 67 -7.55 -14.05 1.67
CA LEU A 67 -7.85 -13.97 3.09
C LEU A 67 -9.32 -14.33 3.35
N PRO A 68 -9.64 -14.86 4.54
CA PRO A 68 -11.03 -15.03 4.96
C PRO A 68 -11.71 -13.67 5.06
N LYS A 69 -12.97 -13.59 4.60
CA LYS A 69 -13.75 -12.35 4.64
C LYS A 69 -13.97 -11.89 6.08
N THR A 70 -13.65 -10.63 6.36
CA THR A 70 -13.99 -10.01 7.64
C THR A 70 -15.44 -9.52 7.64
N ALA A 71 -16.06 -9.53 8.81
CA ALA A 71 -17.42 -9.04 8.97
C ALA A 71 -17.43 -7.52 8.70
N LYS A 72 -18.10 -7.12 7.62
CA LYS A 72 -18.36 -5.72 7.32
C LYS A 72 -19.46 -5.22 8.27
N LEU A 73 -19.31 -4.02 8.83
CA LEU A 73 -20.32 -3.41 9.67
C LEU A 73 -21.67 -3.37 8.90
N PRO A 74 -22.75 -3.93 9.46
CA PRO A 74 -24.08 -3.75 8.87
C PRO A 74 -24.44 -2.26 8.97
N PHE A 75 -24.79 -1.68 7.83
CA PHE A 75 -25.31 -0.32 7.69
C PHE A 75 -26.71 -0.18 8.27
#